data_AF-A0AAJ2Q983-F1
#
_entry.id   AF-A0AAJ2Q983-F1
#
_cell.length_a   1.000
_cell.length_b   1.000
_cell.length_c   1.000
_cell.angle_alpha   90.00
_cell.angle_beta   90.00
_cell.angle_gamma   90.00
#
_symmetry.space_group_name_H-M   'P 1'
#
loop_
_entity.id
_entity.type
_entity.pdbx_description
1 polymer ?
#
loop_
_entity_poly.entity_id
_entity_poly.type
_entity_poly.pdbx_seq_one_letter_code
_entity_poly.pdbx_strand_id
1 'polypeptide(L)' 'MDIVQQYMLDSYRAARHGEAPPPPPGSHDREVLRGIRGRIRAWAAAHRPPLA' A
#
# COMPACT_ATOMS: atom_id res chain seq x y z
N MET A 1 -18.05 2.11 12.75
CA MET A 1 -17.78 2.19 11.31
C MET A 1 -16.35 1.79 11.09
N ASP A 2 -16.08 0.79 10.25
CA ASP A 2 -14.72 0.39 9.86
C ASP A 2 -14.26 1.09 8.56
N ILE A 3 -12.96 1.16 8.31
CA ILE A 3 -12.37 1.83 7.14
C ILE A 3 -12.86 1.21 5.82
N VAL A 4 -13.08 -0.10 5.78
CA VAL A 4 -13.61 -0.78 4.59
C VAL A 4 -15.06 -0.36 4.36
N GLN A 5 -15.86 -0.27 5.41
CA GLN A 5 -17.27 0.13 5.33
C GLN A 5 -17.41 1.58 4.86
N GLN A 6 -16.59 2.48 5.39
CA GLN A 6 -16.56 3.88 4.98
C GLN A 6 -16.15 4.01 3.50
N TYR A 7 -15.11 3.29 3.08
CA TYR A 7 -14.66 3.27 1.68
C TYR A 7 -15.78 2.84 0.72
N MET A 8 -16.61 1.87 1.10
CA MET A 8 -17.75 1.45 0.27
C MET A 8 -18.78 2.56 0.10
N LEU A 9 -19.10 3.29 1.18
CA LEU A 9 -20.03 4.41 1.13
C LEU A 9 -19.50 5.58 0.29
N ASP A 10 -18.22 5.91 0.44
CA ASP A 10 -17.59 7.01 -0.31
C ASP A 10 -17.43 6.65 -1.80
N SER A 11 -17.13 5.40 -2.11
CA SER A 11 -17.10 4.91 -3.50
C SER A 11 -18.48 4.98 -4.16
N TYR A 12 -19.54 4.60 -3.42
CA TYR A 12 -20.91 4.72 -3.91
C TYR A 12 -21.29 6.20 -4.14
N ARG A 13 -20.96 7.08 -3.19
CA ARG A 13 -21.19 8.52 -3.34
C ARG A 13 -20.47 9.08 -4.56
N ALA A 14 -19.18 8.79 -4.74
CA ALA A 14 -18.39 9.23 -5.89
C ALA A 14 -19.02 8.77 -7.22
N ALA A 15 -19.43 7.50 -7.30
CA ALA A 15 -20.10 6.98 -8.48
C ALA A 15 -21.42 7.68 -8.79
N ARG A 16 -22.20 8.07 -7.76
CA ARG A 16 -23.45 8.82 -7.92
C ARG A 16 -23.24 10.24 -8.42
N HIS A 17 -22.10 10.85 -8.13
CA HIS A 17 -21.74 12.21 -8.56
C HIS A 17 -20.85 12.25 -9.81
N GLY A 18 -20.46 11.09 -10.36
CA GLY A 18 -19.56 11.01 -11.50
C GLY A 18 -18.11 11.40 -11.16
N GLU A 19 -17.73 11.29 -9.89
CA GLU A 19 -16.40 11.59 -9.39
C GLU A 19 -15.49 10.35 -9.42
N ALA A 20 -14.18 10.57 -9.35
CA ALA A 20 -13.23 9.50 -9.22
C ALA A 20 -13.39 8.80 -7.85
N PRO A 21 -13.26 7.45 -7.79
CA PRO A 21 -13.34 6.74 -6.52
C PRO A 21 -12.16 7.11 -5.61
N PRO A 22 -12.35 7.09 -4.27
CA PRO A 22 -11.25 7.30 -3.33
C PRO A 22 -10.19 6.20 -3.49
N PRO A 23 -8.93 6.45 -3.07
CA PRO A 23 -7.91 5.42 -3.07
C PRO A 23 -8.31 4.27 -2.14
N PRO A 24 -8.09 3.00 -2.55
CA PRO A 24 -8.40 1.85 -1.69
C PRO A 24 -7.65 1.92 -0.36
N PRO A 25 -8.26 1.45 0.75
CA PRO A 25 -7.59 1.35 2.04
C PRO A 25 -6.28 0.56 1.93
N GLY A 26 -5.24 1.02 2.63
CA GLY A 26 -3.93 0.36 2.63
C GLY A 26 -3.10 0.55 1.35
N SER A 27 -3.53 1.38 0.40
CA SER A 27 -2.74 1.68 -0.80
C SER A 27 -1.39 2.32 -0.46
N HIS A 28 -1.37 3.26 0.49
CA HIS A 28 -0.14 3.90 0.97
C HIS A 28 0.73 2.92 1.78
N ASP A 29 0.12 2.07 2.60
CA ASP A 29 0.83 1.06 3.40
C ASP A 29 1.60 0.07 2.50
N ARG A 30 1.00 -0.32 1.36
CA ARG A 30 1.67 -1.18 0.37
C ARG A 30 2.93 -0.55 -0.20
N GLU A 31 2.93 0.76 -0.44
CA GLU A 31 4.11 1.48 -0.93
C GLU A 31 5.22 1.51 0.11
N VAL A 32 4.86 1.81 1.37
CA VAL A 32 5.79 1.78 2.51
C VAL A 32 6.42 0.39 2.66
N LEU A 33 5.62 -0.68 2.60
CA LEU A 33 6.10 -2.06 2.69
C LEU A 33 7.04 -2.43 1.53
N ARG A 34 6.77 -1.96 0.31
CA ARG A 34 7.70 -2.15 -0.82
C ARG A 34 9.04 -1.45 -0.59
N GLY A 35 9.02 -0.24 -0.04
CA GLY A 35 10.23 0.50 0.32
C GLY A 35 11.05 -0.21 1.40
N ILE A 36 10.40 -0.66 2.47
CA ILE A 36 11.04 -1.45 3.54
C ILE A 36 11.66 -2.72 2.96
N ARG A 37 10.93 -3.48 2.14
CA ARG A 37 11.44 -4.69 1.49
C ARG A 37 12.66 -4.41 0.63
N GLY A 38 12.68 -3.28 -0.08
CA GLY A 38 13.83 -2.83 -0.86
C GLY A 38 15.07 -2.61 0.02
N ARG A 39 14.90 -1.90 1.15
CA ARG A 39 15.98 -1.66 2.11
C ARG A 39 16.53 -2.94 2.72
N ILE A 40 15.64 -3.87 3.10
CA ILE A 40 16.04 -5.19 3.64
C ILE A 40 16.88 -5.95 2.60
N ARG A 41 16.47 -5.96 1.33
CA ARG A 41 17.22 -6.63 0.26
C ARG A 41 18.60 -6.01 0.03
N ALA A 42 18.66 -4.67 0.00
CA ALA A 42 19.93 -3.96 -0.15
C ALA A 42 20.88 -4.25 1.02
N TRP A 43 20.36 -4.20 2.25
CA TRP A 43 21.12 -4.54 3.44
C TRP A 43 21.62 -5.99 3.40
N ALA A 44 20.75 -6.95 3.06
CA ALA A 44 21.12 -8.36 2.98
C ALA A 44 22.16 -8.63 1.89
N ALA A 45 22.10 -7.92 0.76
CA ALA A 45 23.10 -8.03 -0.30
C ALA A 45 24.46 -7.48 0.14
N ALA A 46 24.48 -6.35 0.84
CA ALA A 46 25.70 -5.74 1.35
C ALA A 46 26.39 -6.58 2.45
N HIS A 47 25.62 -7.34 3.22
CA HIS A 47 26.11 -8.18 4.31
C HIS A 47 26.14 -9.67 3.96
N ARG A 48 26.04 -10.02 2.66
CA ARG A 48 26.12 -11.41 2.23
C ARG A 48 27.54 -11.94 2.48
N PRO A 49 27.73 -13.02 3.25
CA PRO A 49 29.05 -13.60 3.43
C PRO A 49 29.58 -14.13 2.09
N PRO A 50 30.90 -14.06 1.84
CA PRO A 50 31.49 -14.66 0.66
C PRO A 50 31.17 -16.15 0.65
N LEU A 51 30.69 -16.66 -0.49
CA LEU A 51 30.52 -18.10 -0.68
C LEU A 51 31.93 -18.70 -0.67
N ALA A 52 32.24 -19.48 0.37
CA ALA A 52 33.46 -20.26 0.51
C ALA A 52 33.49 -21.42 -0.49
#